data_AF-A0A7W1BYZ2-F1
#
_entry.id   AF-A0A7W1BYZ2-F1
#
_cell.length_a   1.000
_cell.length_b   1.000
_cell.length_c   1.000
_cell.angle_alpha   90.00
_cell.angle_beta   90.00
_cell.angle_gamma   90.00
#
_symmetry.space_group_name_H-M   'P 1'
#
loop_
_entity.id
_entity.type
_entity.pdbx_description
1 polymer ?
#
loop_
_entity_poly.entity_id
_entity_poly.type
_entity_poly.pdbx_seq_one_letter_code
_entity_poly.pdbx_strand_id
1 'polypeptide(L)'
;VAAYHAGMSDSVRVKAQESFMAGRKQMIVATNAFGMGIDKPDIRFVAHYQMPGSIEAYYQEIGRAGRDGLRSSCVLLFNYADKNTHDFFIEGSYPSSQLVQSVYDALSSTGLKRIELSAAEIGKRAGVANEMAVQSSLYLLERAGHIERVAPSTVSPAAFSAGSSGVSPAGGMPQTGAAARRARHIVMLDNLPSRLRVNPADVTRRAALERRKLREMIDFCYTEHCYRAHILDYFGDRNHARQCGTCGNCAPQSGARSPLTSAEVLNNSPASHRSGKTRTELRDYAPRVLSSDETLRVRKILAGATRMRGRFGKTVLAATLRGSAAKNVMQAHLNELSTYGLLKDMRQDDILIYVDALIRARCLRVSPGEYPTVSITELGDRVMREQEPIELALPQVTDDQSHVTAPVPEEHSPTKTMMETYGFYQQGLSIEEIARQRNCTTGTVEGHLINCISEGYAIDTTQFVSDANRALIEAAIADHGTAKLKPLHDSLPETISYNMIRVVVAEHLRSQKVAE
;
A
#
# COMPACT_ATOMS: atom_id res chain seq x y z
N VAL A 1 19.75 2.92 18.38
CA VAL A 1 19.37 2.44 17.03
C VAL A 1 20.30 3.02 15.98
N ALA A 2 20.63 2.27 14.92
CA ALA A 2 21.33 2.75 13.72
C ALA A 2 20.50 2.43 12.47
N ALA A 3 20.54 3.29 11.46
CA ALA A 3 19.90 3.04 10.16
C ALA A 3 20.92 2.45 9.17
N TYR A 4 20.47 1.60 8.24
CA TYR A 4 21.29 1.03 7.18
C TYR A 4 20.49 0.82 5.89
N HIS A 5 20.85 1.54 4.81
CA HIS A 5 20.25 1.33 3.49
C HIS A 5 21.22 1.74 2.37
N ALA A 6 20.95 1.28 1.14
CA ALA A 6 21.80 1.54 -0.04
C ALA A 6 21.92 3.03 -0.43
N GLY A 7 21.02 3.87 0.06
CA GLY A 7 21.04 5.33 -0.14
C GLY A 7 22.05 6.07 0.75
N MET A 8 22.64 5.39 1.74
CA MET A 8 23.64 5.99 2.63
C MET A 8 25.03 5.94 1.99
N SER A 9 25.87 6.93 2.29
CA SER A 9 27.26 6.90 1.86
C SER A 9 28.02 5.76 2.52
N ASP A 10 29.05 5.27 1.83
CA ASP A 10 29.87 4.13 2.28
C ASP A 10 30.42 4.33 3.70
N SER A 11 30.93 5.53 4.00
CA SER A 11 31.45 5.87 5.32
C SER A 11 30.40 5.76 6.43
N VAL A 12 29.13 6.12 6.15
CA VAL A 12 28.06 6.05 7.14
C VAL A 12 27.60 4.61 7.33
N ARG A 13 27.52 3.82 6.25
CA ARG A 13 27.20 2.38 6.32
C ARG A 13 28.21 1.61 7.17
N VAL A 14 29.51 1.84 6.93
CA VAL A 14 30.60 1.22 7.69
C VAL A 14 30.49 1.57 9.18
N LYS A 15 30.34 2.86 9.51
CA LYS A 15 30.19 3.30 10.92
C LYS A 15 28.97 2.71 11.60
N ALA A 16 27.84 2.60 10.89
CA ALA A 16 26.61 2.01 11.42
C ALA A 16 26.80 0.52 11.70
N GLN A 17 27.39 -0.21 10.75
CA GLN A 17 27.72 -1.64 10.90
C GLN A 17 28.68 -1.88 12.06
N GLU A 18 29.83 -1.20 12.11
CA GLU A 18 30.81 -1.35 13.19
C GLU A 18 30.22 -1.05 14.56
N SER A 19 29.37 -0.01 14.66
CA SER A 19 28.73 0.34 15.92
C SER A 19 27.73 -0.71 16.39
N PHE A 20 27.06 -1.39 15.46
CA PHE A 20 26.18 -2.51 15.78
C PHE A 20 26.97 -3.78 16.13
N MET A 21 28.00 -4.11 15.36
CA MET A 21 28.87 -5.27 15.59
C MET A 21 29.54 -5.20 16.97
N ALA A 22 30.06 -4.02 17.33
CA ALA A 22 30.71 -3.76 18.61
C ALA A 22 29.75 -3.59 19.81
N GLY A 23 28.43 -3.75 19.61
CA GLY A 23 27.44 -3.59 20.67
C GLY A 23 27.18 -2.15 21.14
N ARG A 24 27.85 -1.14 20.56
CA ARG A 24 27.60 0.29 20.86
C ARG A 24 26.18 0.72 20.49
N LYS A 25 25.59 0.07 19.48
CA LYS A 25 24.17 0.20 19.12
C LYS A 25 23.49 -1.15 19.29
N GLN A 26 22.44 -1.18 20.10
CA GLN A 26 21.68 -2.40 20.40
C GLN A 26 20.75 -2.85 19.26
N MET A 27 20.44 -1.96 18.31
CA MET A 27 19.49 -2.23 17.23
C MET A 27 19.96 -1.55 15.95
N ILE A 28 19.75 -2.25 14.84
CA ILE A 28 19.94 -1.77 13.49
C ILE A 28 18.64 -1.94 12.70
N VAL A 29 18.23 -0.88 12.01
CA VAL A 29 17.06 -0.87 11.12
C VAL A 29 17.60 -0.82 9.70
N ALA A 30 17.24 -1.83 8.91
CA ALA A 30 17.82 -2.01 7.60
C ALA A 30 16.83 -2.41 6.52
N THR A 31 17.17 -2.06 5.27
CA THR A 31 16.54 -2.66 4.08
C THR A 31 17.30 -3.92 3.66
N ASN A 32 16.83 -4.62 2.62
CA ASN A 32 17.47 -5.82 2.04
C ASN A 32 18.97 -5.64 1.69
N ALA A 33 19.47 -4.41 1.66
CA ALA A 33 20.88 -4.07 1.50
C ALA A 33 21.78 -4.56 2.65
N PHE A 34 21.21 -4.94 3.80
CA PHE A 34 21.94 -5.44 4.99
C PHE A 34 22.01 -6.98 5.01
N GLY A 35 22.30 -7.57 3.85
CA GLY A 35 22.14 -9.00 3.58
C GLY A 35 23.44 -9.82 3.52
N MET A 36 24.49 -9.32 2.87
CA MET A 36 25.71 -10.11 2.63
C MET A 36 26.80 -9.71 3.62
N GLY A 37 27.26 -10.64 4.46
CA GLY A 37 28.50 -10.48 5.25
C GLY A 37 28.36 -10.06 6.72
N ILE A 38 27.16 -10.12 7.30
CA ILE A 38 26.99 -9.86 8.74
C ILE A 38 27.06 -11.16 9.50
N ASP A 39 28.11 -11.27 10.32
CA ASP A 39 28.34 -12.39 11.21
C ASP A 39 28.39 -11.93 12.66
N LYS A 40 27.24 -11.46 13.16
CA LYS A 40 27.05 -11.15 14.57
C LYS A 40 26.32 -12.35 15.21
N PRO A 41 27.00 -13.17 16.03
CA PRO A 41 26.43 -14.42 16.49
C PRO A 41 25.27 -14.25 17.48
N ASP A 42 25.27 -13.12 18.18
CA ASP A 42 24.43 -12.80 19.33
C ASP A 42 23.19 -11.95 19.01
N ILE A 43 22.66 -12.03 17.78
CA ILE A 43 21.41 -11.35 17.43
C ILE A 43 20.23 -12.06 18.12
N ARG A 44 19.58 -11.36 19.07
CA ARG A 44 18.44 -11.88 19.86
C ARG A 44 17.07 -11.69 19.24
N PHE A 45 16.95 -10.71 18.37
CA PHE A 45 15.66 -10.31 17.84
C PHE A 45 15.79 -9.84 16.40
N VAL A 46 14.94 -10.38 15.54
CA VAL A 46 14.75 -9.94 14.16
C VAL A 46 13.28 -9.56 13.99
N ALA A 47 13.03 -8.35 13.52
CA ALA A 47 11.69 -7.89 13.20
C ALA A 47 11.60 -7.50 11.72
N HIS A 48 10.62 -8.08 11.05
CA HIS A 48 10.20 -7.69 9.72
C HIS A 48 9.01 -6.75 9.86
N TYR A 49 9.24 -5.46 9.61
CA TYR A 49 8.18 -4.46 9.63
C TYR A 49 7.28 -4.53 8.38
N GLN A 50 7.83 -5.04 7.28
CA GLN A 50 7.10 -5.32 6.04
C GLN A 50 7.34 -6.77 5.64
N MET A 51 6.34 -7.37 4.99
CA MET A 51 6.47 -8.72 4.44
C MET A 51 7.64 -8.82 3.45
N PRO A 52 8.54 -9.80 3.57
CA PRO A 52 9.53 -10.12 2.52
C PRO A 52 8.89 -10.50 1.18
N GLY A 53 9.67 -10.45 0.10
CA GLY A 53 9.18 -10.80 -1.24
C GLY A 53 9.08 -12.32 -1.48
N SER A 54 9.70 -13.13 -0.62
CA SER A 54 9.70 -14.58 -0.74
C SER A 54 10.05 -15.28 0.58
N ILE A 55 9.76 -16.57 0.69
CA ILE A 55 10.14 -17.40 1.84
C ILE A 55 11.66 -17.53 1.94
N GLU A 56 12.39 -17.56 0.83
CA GLU A 56 13.86 -17.63 0.83
C GLU A 56 14.48 -16.37 1.43
N ALA A 57 13.97 -15.18 1.08
CA ALA A 57 14.42 -13.92 1.67
C ALA A 57 14.13 -13.90 3.18
N TYR A 58 12.90 -14.26 3.57
CA TYR A 58 12.53 -14.35 4.98
C TYR A 58 13.44 -15.30 5.76
N TYR A 59 13.68 -16.51 5.23
CA TYR A 59 14.52 -17.54 5.85
C TYR A 59 15.96 -17.07 6.05
N GLN A 60 16.57 -16.45 5.02
CA GLN A 60 17.92 -15.90 5.13
C GLN A 60 18.03 -14.78 6.16
N GLU A 61 17.00 -13.93 6.26
CA GLU A 61 16.98 -12.78 7.16
C GLU A 61 16.79 -13.21 8.61
N ILE A 62 15.84 -14.11 8.90
CA ILE A 62 15.66 -14.65 10.26
C ILE A 62 16.83 -15.53 10.70
N GLY A 63 17.52 -16.19 9.75
CA GLY A 63 18.72 -17.02 10.00
C GLY A 63 19.95 -16.25 10.50
N ARG A 64 19.84 -14.92 10.67
CA ARG A 64 20.85 -14.10 11.35
C ARG A 64 20.72 -14.16 12.87
N ALA A 65 19.53 -14.46 13.38
CA ALA A 65 19.28 -14.55 14.81
C ALA A 65 19.86 -15.84 15.40
N GLY A 66 20.37 -15.77 16.64
CA GLY A 66 20.66 -16.99 17.41
C GLY A 66 21.75 -17.90 16.87
N ARG A 67 22.76 -17.37 16.14
CA ARG A 67 23.87 -18.18 15.63
C ARG A 67 24.79 -18.72 16.73
N ASP A 68 24.75 -18.10 17.90
CA ASP A 68 25.35 -18.61 19.15
C ASP A 68 24.56 -19.77 19.79
N GLY A 69 23.44 -20.21 19.19
CA GLY A 69 22.58 -21.27 19.71
C GLY A 69 21.64 -20.83 20.83
N LEU A 70 21.72 -19.57 21.28
CA LEU A 70 20.86 -19.04 22.33
C LEU A 70 19.47 -18.65 21.78
N ARG A 71 18.47 -18.68 22.68
CA ARG A 71 17.09 -18.32 22.34
C ARG A 71 17.03 -16.94 21.71
N SER A 72 16.38 -16.89 20.56
CA SER A 72 16.16 -15.67 19.79
C SER A 72 14.74 -15.67 19.24
N SER A 73 14.20 -14.51 18.93
CA SER A 73 12.82 -14.37 18.42
C SER A 73 12.78 -13.64 17.10
N CYS A 74 11.94 -14.12 16.20
CA CYS A 74 11.71 -13.51 14.90
C CYS A 74 10.23 -13.15 14.80
N VAL A 75 9.94 -11.89 14.53
CA VAL A 75 8.57 -11.37 14.44
C VAL A 75 8.35 -10.78 13.05
N LEU A 76 7.26 -11.20 12.40
CA LEU A 76 6.82 -10.67 11.12
C LEU A 76 5.52 -9.89 11.34
N LEU A 77 5.58 -8.58 11.11
CA LEU A 77 4.39 -7.75 11.02
C LEU A 77 3.87 -7.84 9.59
N PHE A 78 2.68 -8.41 9.44
CA PHE A 78 2.10 -8.65 8.13
C PHE A 78 0.91 -7.72 7.86
N ASN A 79 0.97 -7.04 6.72
CA ASN A 79 -0.17 -6.38 6.12
C ASN A 79 -0.25 -6.79 4.65
N TYR A 80 -1.43 -7.22 4.18
CA TYR A 80 -1.61 -7.59 2.78
C TYR A 80 -1.28 -6.45 1.81
N ALA A 81 -1.45 -5.19 2.23
CA ALA A 81 -1.11 -4.02 1.42
C ALA A 81 0.39 -3.92 1.09
N ASP A 82 1.27 -4.59 1.84
CA ASP A 82 2.71 -4.64 1.55
C ASP A 82 3.00 -5.29 0.19
N LYS A 83 2.07 -6.12 -0.33
CA LYS A 83 2.13 -6.69 -1.68
C LYS A 83 2.32 -5.61 -2.74
N ASN A 84 1.70 -4.43 -2.58
CA ASN A 84 1.78 -3.35 -3.56
C ASN A 84 3.21 -2.87 -3.79
N THR A 85 4.03 -2.84 -2.73
CA THR A 85 5.44 -2.49 -2.84
C THR A 85 6.22 -3.54 -3.63
N HIS A 86 5.93 -4.83 -3.43
CA HIS A 86 6.55 -5.90 -4.20
C HIS A 86 6.11 -5.90 -5.66
N ASP A 87 4.82 -5.71 -5.94
CA ASP A 87 4.29 -5.61 -7.30
C ASP A 87 4.97 -4.44 -8.04
N PHE A 88 5.13 -3.28 -7.40
CA PHE A 88 5.88 -2.15 -7.96
C PHE A 88 7.33 -2.52 -8.32
N PHE A 89 8.04 -3.25 -7.45
CA PHE A 89 9.41 -3.69 -7.73
C PHE A 89 9.49 -4.74 -8.84
N ILE A 90 8.54 -5.68 -8.88
CA ILE A 90 8.46 -6.71 -9.93
C ILE A 90 8.20 -6.05 -11.28
N GLU A 91 7.23 -5.13 -11.36
CA GLU A 91 6.92 -4.40 -12.59
C GLU A 91 8.08 -3.50 -13.04
N GLY A 92 8.77 -2.88 -12.09
CA GLY A 92 9.98 -2.10 -12.37
C GLY A 92 11.15 -2.96 -12.86
N SER A 93 11.32 -4.16 -12.31
CA SER A 93 12.45 -5.06 -12.66
C SER A 93 12.22 -5.85 -13.94
N TYR A 94 10.96 -6.12 -14.28
CA TYR A 94 10.55 -6.94 -15.42
C TYR A 94 9.54 -6.18 -16.30
N PRO A 95 9.98 -5.14 -17.01
CA PRO A 95 9.10 -4.33 -17.85
C PRO A 95 8.49 -5.12 -19.01
N SER A 96 7.27 -4.75 -19.42
CA SER A 96 6.61 -5.38 -20.58
C SER A 96 7.34 -5.07 -21.89
N SER A 97 7.12 -5.88 -22.92
CA SER A 97 7.71 -5.63 -24.24
C SER A 97 7.29 -4.30 -24.84
N GLN A 98 6.04 -3.88 -24.59
CA GLN A 98 5.55 -2.57 -24.99
C GLN A 98 6.35 -1.46 -24.32
N LEU A 99 6.61 -1.56 -23.01
CA LEU A 99 7.39 -0.56 -22.27
C LEU A 99 8.82 -0.47 -22.80
N VAL A 100 9.48 -1.62 -23.01
CA VAL A 100 10.83 -1.66 -23.58
C VAL A 100 10.87 -1.02 -24.98
N GLN A 101 9.85 -1.26 -25.80
CA GLN A 101 9.69 -0.62 -27.11
C GLN A 101 9.52 0.90 -26.97
N SER A 102 8.63 1.37 -26.09
CA SER A 102 8.42 2.81 -25.86
C SER A 102 9.69 3.53 -25.40
N VAL A 103 10.52 2.87 -24.58
CA VAL A 103 11.83 3.41 -24.18
C VAL A 103 12.79 3.48 -25.37
N TYR A 104 12.83 2.46 -26.22
CA TYR A 104 13.66 2.47 -27.43
C TYR A 104 13.22 3.56 -28.43
N ASP A 105 11.92 3.73 -28.62
CA ASP A 105 11.34 4.74 -29.51
C ASP A 105 11.62 6.17 -28.98
N ALA A 106 11.55 6.36 -27.66
CA ALA A 106 11.90 7.61 -27.00
C ALA A 106 13.38 8.00 -27.18
N LEU A 107 14.29 7.01 -27.25
CA LEU A 107 15.69 7.25 -27.58
C LEU A 107 15.86 7.53 -29.08
N SER A 108 15.26 6.72 -29.93
CA SER A 108 15.39 6.82 -31.40
C SER A 108 14.83 8.14 -31.95
N SER A 109 13.72 8.62 -31.38
CA SER A 109 13.09 9.89 -31.76
C SER A 109 13.95 11.13 -31.48
N THR A 110 15.04 11.01 -30.73
CA THR A 110 16.01 12.11 -30.58
C THR A 110 16.77 12.40 -31.88
N GLY A 111 16.88 11.42 -32.78
CA GLY A 111 17.73 11.50 -33.98
C GLY A 111 19.23 11.54 -33.68
N LEU A 112 19.65 11.40 -32.41
CA LEU A 112 21.04 11.52 -32.00
C LEU A 112 21.67 10.14 -31.83
N LYS A 113 22.89 9.97 -32.35
CA LYS A 113 23.70 8.77 -32.10
C LYS A 113 24.17 8.68 -30.64
N ARG A 114 24.40 9.83 -30.00
CA ARG A 114 24.81 9.96 -28.59
C ARG A 114 23.75 10.76 -27.84
N ILE A 115 23.18 10.16 -26.80
CA ILE A 115 22.05 10.71 -26.04
C ILE A 115 22.47 10.92 -24.59
N GLU A 116 22.24 12.14 -24.10
CA GLU A 116 22.47 12.57 -22.72
C GLU A 116 21.13 12.86 -22.06
N LEU A 117 20.41 11.80 -21.67
CA LEU A 117 19.14 11.92 -20.95
C LEU A 117 19.20 11.05 -19.70
N SER A 118 18.70 11.59 -18.60
CA SER A 118 18.43 10.85 -17.38
C SER A 118 17.27 9.86 -17.57
N ALA A 119 17.16 8.87 -16.67
CA ALA A 119 16.02 7.94 -16.67
C ALA A 119 14.67 8.66 -16.57
N ALA A 120 14.61 9.76 -15.80
CA ALA A 120 13.40 10.56 -15.64
C ALA A 120 12.99 11.23 -16.96
N GLU A 121 13.95 11.79 -17.70
CA GLU A 121 13.69 12.44 -19.00
C GLU A 121 13.30 11.42 -20.07
N ILE A 122 13.94 10.26 -20.10
CA ILE A 122 13.56 9.14 -20.97
C ILE A 122 12.15 8.66 -20.62
N GLY A 123 11.85 8.49 -19.33
CA GLY A 123 10.53 8.12 -18.85
C GLY A 123 9.45 9.10 -19.28
N LYS A 124 9.69 10.41 -19.15
CA LYS A 124 8.78 11.46 -19.62
C LYS A 124 8.51 11.37 -21.12
N ARG A 125 9.55 11.11 -21.93
CA ARG A 125 9.42 10.93 -23.39
C ARG A 125 8.68 9.63 -23.76
N ALA A 126 8.88 8.57 -23.00
CA ALA A 126 8.27 7.26 -23.24
C ALA A 126 6.85 7.11 -22.64
N GLY A 127 6.35 8.10 -21.89
CA GLY A 127 5.09 7.98 -21.15
C GLY A 127 5.15 7.02 -19.96
N VAL A 128 6.34 6.81 -19.38
CA VAL A 128 6.58 5.85 -18.30
C VAL A 128 6.99 6.60 -17.03
N ALA A 129 6.13 6.59 -16.01
CA ALA A 129 6.40 7.23 -14.72
C ALA A 129 7.43 6.45 -13.86
N ASN A 130 7.50 5.12 -14.02
CA ASN A 130 8.38 4.27 -13.22
C ASN A 130 9.83 4.32 -13.75
N GLU A 131 10.68 5.14 -13.13
CA GLU A 131 12.11 5.25 -13.49
C GLU A 131 12.86 3.91 -13.41
N MET A 132 12.47 3.00 -12.51
CA MET A 132 13.09 1.67 -12.40
C MET A 132 12.80 0.84 -13.65
N ALA A 133 11.56 0.89 -14.16
CA ALA A 133 11.19 0.21 -15.40
C ALA A 133 11.99 0.74 -16.60
N VAL A 134 12.26 2.05 -16.64
CA VAL A 134 13.12 2.66 -17.66
C VAL A 134 14.54 2.11 -17.56
N GLN A 135 15.13 2.09 -16.36
CA GLN A 135 16.48 1.55 -16.15
C GLN A 135 16.60 0.07 -16.52
N SER A 136 15.61 -0.75 -16.16
CA SER A 136 15.53 -2.16 -16.55
C SER A 136 15.41 -2.32 -18.06
N SER A 137 14.64 -1.46 -18.72
CA SER A 137 14.50 -1.45 -20.18
C SER A 137 15.82 -1.11 -20.87
N LEU A 138 16.53 -0.09 -20.37
CA LEU A 138 17.88 0.26 -20.87
C LEU A 138 18.86 -0.91 -20.70
N TYR A 139 18.83 -1.61 -19.57
CA TYR A 139 19.65 -2.80 -19.37
C TYR A 139 19.31 -3.93 -20.37
N LEU A 140 18.03 -4.17 -20.63
CA LEU A 140 17.59 -5.18 -21.61
C LEU A 140 18.03 -4.81 -23.03
N LEU A 141 17.89 -3.55 -23.42
CA LEU A 141 18.32 -3.02 -24.72
C LEU A 141 19.84 -3.13 -24.90
N GLU A 142 20.61 -2.78 -23.87
CA GLU A 142 22.07 -2.91 -23.87
C GLU A 142 22.51 -4.36 -24.04
N ARG A 143 21.93 -5.28 -23.25
CA ARG A 143 22.24 -6.71 -23.34
C ARG A 143 21.83 -7.33 -24.68
N ALA A 144 20.81 -6.78 -25.33
CA ALA A 144 20.37 -7.17 -26.66
C ALA A 144 21.15 -6.47 -27.80
N GLY A 145 22.11 -5.61 -27.45
CA GLY A 145 23.00 -4.91 -28.38
C GLY A 145 22.32 -3.80 -29.18
N HIS A 146 21.27 -3.17 -28.65
CA HIS A 146 20.59 -2.03 -29.29
C HIS A 146 21.23 -0.70 -28.92
N ILE A 147 21.78 -0.64 -27.70
CA ILE A 147 22.43 0.53 -27.14
C ILE A 147 23.71 0.14 -26.40
N GLU A 148 24.57 1.10 -26.16
CA GLU A 148 25.72 0.99 -25.26
C GLU A 148 25.65 2.12 -24.21
N ARG A 149 25.86 1.80 -22.92
CA ARG A 149 25.88 2.81 -21.85
C ARG A 149 27.31 3.10 -21.43
N VAL A 150 27.83 4.26 -21.86
CA VAL A 150 29.21 4.66 -21.59
C VAL A 150 29.26 5.53 -20.33
N ALA A 151 30.14 5.16 -19.38
CA ALA A 151 30.44 6.03 -18.25
C ALA A 151 31.12 7.32 -18.77
N PRO A 152 30.82 8.50 -18.22
CA PRO A 152 31.50 9.72 -18.61
C PRO A 152 33.00 9.52 -18.36
N SER A 153 33.79 9.61 -19.41
CA SER A 153 35.23 9.37 -19.37
C SER A 153 35.87 10.33 -18.37
N THR A 154 36.32 9.83 -17.23
CA THR A 154 37.44 10.47 -16.55
C THR A 154 38.63 10.29 -17.46
N VAL A 155 39.11 11.37 -18.07
CA VAL A 155 40.47 11.40 -18.61
C VAL A 155 41.38 10.93 -17.47
N SER A 156 42.03 9.78 -17.62
CA SER A 156 43.13 9.36 -16.77
C SER A 156 44.33 9.07 -17.66
N PRO A 157 45.51 9.61 -17.36
CA PRO A 157 46.71 9.29 -18.09
C PRO A 157 47.15 7.87 -17.71
N ALA A 158 47.38 7.05 -18.74
CA ALA A 158 48.25 5.87 -18.83
C ALA A 158 48.55 5.04 -17.54
N ALA A 159 48.23 3.74 -17.56
CA ALA A 159 49.16 2.67 -17.19
C ALA A 159 48.59 1.25 -17.42
N PHE A 160 49.31 0.50 -18.25
CA PHE A 160 49.69 -0.93 -18.17
C PHE A 160 48.67 -2.09 -18.01
N SER A 161 49.02 -3.14 -18.75
CA SER A 161 48.37 -4.42 -19.04
C SER A 161 48.51 -5.52 -17.97
N ALA A 162 47.74 -6.61 -18.21
CA ALA A 162 47.80 -8.00 -17.69
C ALA A 162 46.89 -8.27 -16.47
N GLY A 163 46.05 -9.31 -16.39
CA GLY A 163 45.78 -10.50 -17.20
C GLY A 163 44.85 -11.47 -16.41
N SER A 164 44.28 -12.45 -17.11
CA SER A 164 43.65 -13.72 -16.64
C SER A 164 42.31 -13.74 -15.87
N SER A 165 41.26 -14.11 -16.62
CA SER A 165 40.32 -15.25 -16.43
C SER A 165 39.72 -15.60 -15.05
N GLY A 166 38.38 -15.55 -14.98
CA GLY A 166 37.58 -16.25 -13.97
C GLY A 166 36.08 -16.17 -14.30
N VAL A 167 35.52 -17.24 -14.86
CA VAL A 167 34.08 -17.40 -15.13
C VAL A 167 33.38 -17.87 -13.86
N SER A 168 32.27 -17.22 -13.48
CA SER A 168 31.31 -17.72 -12.48
C SER A 168 29.89 -17.29 -12.82
N PRO A 169 28.87 -18.17 -12.68
CA PRO A 169 27.48 -17.88 -13.00
C PRO A 169 26.70 -17.49 -11.74
N ALA A 170 26.27 -16.24 -11.62
CA ALA A 170 25.26 -15.84 -10.63
C ALA A 170 24.51 -14.60 -11.14
N GLY A 171 23.27 -14.83 -11.61
CA GLY A 171 22.38 -13.79 -12.10
C GLY A 171 21.79 -12.95 -10.97
N GLY A 172 22.54 -11.94 -10.52
CA GLY A 172 22.03 -10.80 -9.76
C GLY A 172 22.28 -9.53 -10.57
N MET A 173 21.25 -8.69 -10.78
CA MET A 173 21.50 -7.34 -11.30
C MET A 173 22.35 -6.56 -10.27
N PRO A 174 23.32 -5.74 -10.72
CA PRO A 174 24.15 -4.97 -9.82
C PRO A 174 23.31 -3.93 -9.08
N GLN A 175 23.37 -3.98 -7.75
CA GLN A 175 22.76 -2.99 -6.87
C GLN A 175 23.48 -1.65 -7.01
N THR A 176 22.77 -0.61 -7.44
CA THR A 176 23.32 0.73 -7.58
C THR A 176 23.21 1.51 -6.26
N GLY A 177 24.35 1.64 -5.57
CA GLY A 177 24.51 2.55 -4.44
C GLY A 177 24.42 4.02 -4.86
N ALA A 178 23.97 4.87 -3.94
CA ALA A 178 23.75 6.30 -4.12
C ALA A 178 25.06 7.12 -4.15
N ALA A 179 25.89 6.93 -5.18
CA ALA A 179 26.96 7.85 -5.52
C ALA A 179 26.56 8.65 -6.78
N ALA A 180 26.41 9.96 -6.62
CA ALA A 180 26.19 11.01 -7.63
C ALA A 180 25.86 10.53 -9.07
N ARG A 181 24.59 10.70 -9.48
CA ARG A 181 24.09 10.53 -10.85
C ARG A 181 24.85 11.43 -11.85
N ARG A 182 26.05 11.04 -12.27
CA ARG A 182 26.66 11.57 -13.50
C ARG A 182 25.96 10.93 -14.69
N ALA A 183 25.52 11.75 -15.66
CA ALA A 183 24.87 11.26 -16.87
C ALA A 183 25.78 10.25 -17.58
N ARG A 184 25.31 9.01 -17.72
CA ARG A 184 25.94 8.04 -18.62
C ARG A 184 25.46 8.37 -20.03
N HIS A 185 26.37 8.46 -20.99
CA HIS A 185 25.97 8.67 -22.38
C HIS A 185 25.41 7.36 -22.92
N ILE A 186 24.27 7.43 -23.60
CA ILE A 186 23.68 6.30 -24.31
C ILE A 186 24.07 6.42 -25.77
N VAL A 187 24.69 5.38 -26.33
CA VAL A 187 25.05 5.31 -27.75
C VAL A 187 24.07 4.37 -28.45
N MET A 188 23.40 4.85 -29.50
CA MET A 188 22.55 4.01 -30.34
C MET A 188 23.44 3.15 -31.26
N LEU A 189 23.26 1.83 -31.22
CA LEU A 189 24.00 0.88 -32.07
C LEU A 189 23.23 0.50 -33.33
N ASP A 190 21.90 0.48 -33.24
CA ASP A 190 21.01 0.19 -34.35
C ASP A 190 20.44 1.47 -34.99
N ASN A 191 20.21 1.41 -36.30
CA ASN A 191 19.36 2.37 -37.00
C ASN A 191 17.95 1.77 -37.13
N LEU A 192 17.01 2.23 -36.29
CA LEU A 192 15.57 1.88 -36.32
C LEU A 192 15.26 0.41 -36.77
N PRO A 193 15.52 -0.60 -35.92
CA PRO A 193 15.28 -1.99 -36.23
C PRO A 193 13.77 -2.25 -36.33
N SER A 194 13.37 -3.14 -37.24
CA SER A 194 11.97 -3.59 -37.38
C SER A 194 11.45 -4.36 -36.17
N ARG A 195 12.35 -4.95 -35.36
CA ARG A 195 12.02 -5.66 -34.13
C ARG A 195 13.19 -5.64 -33.15
N LEU A 196 12.91 -5.42 -31.87
CA LEU A 196 13.89 -5.52 -30.80
C LEU A 196 14.33 -6.98 -30.56
N ARG A 197 15.63 -7.17 -30.34
CA ARG A 197 16.27 -8.47 -30.01
C ARG A 197 16.14 -8.87 -28.54
N VAL A 198 15.22 -8.24 -27.81
CA VAL A 198 14.91 -8.59 -26.42
C VAL A 198 13.99 -9.79 -26.43
N ASN A 199 14.25 -10.81 -25.59
CA ASN A 199 13.40 -11.99 -25.46
C ASN A 199 12.23 -11.72 -24.48
N PRO A 200 10.99 -11.50 -24.95
CA PRO A 200 9.85 -11.20 -24.09
C PRO A 200 9.49 -12.34 -23.15
N ALA A 201 9.62 -13.58 -23.63
CA ALA A 201 9.21 -14.75 -22.89
C ALA A 201 10.07 -14.96 -21.64
N ASP A 202 11.37 -14.66 -21.71
CA ASP A 202 12.24 -14.74 -20.53
C ASP A 202 11.87 -13.69 -19.47
N VAL A 203 11.58 -12.45 -19.88
CA VAL A 203 11.17 -11.38 -18.96
C VAL A 203 9.85 -11.73 -18.27
N THR A 204 8.83 -12.14 -19.05
CA THR A 204 7.53 -12.57 -18.52
C THR A 204 7.66 -13.77 -17.60
N ARG A 205 8.46 -14.78 -17.97
CA ARG A 205 8.70 -15.98 -17.15
C ARG A 205 9.34 -15.62 -15.80
N ARG A 206 10.33 -14.72 -15.79
CA ARG A 206 10.97 -14.27 -14.54
C ARG A 206 10.00 -13.47 -13.67
N ALA A 207 9.21 -12.57 -14.27
CA ALA A 207 8.17 -11.85 -13.54
C ALA A 207 7.13 -12.79 -12.92
N ALA A 208 6.72 -13.83 -13.64
CA ALA A 208 5.80 -14.84 -13.14
C ALA A 208 6.40 -15.68 -12.00
N LEU A 209 7.69 -16.00 -12.08
CA LEU A 209 8.42 -16.68 -11.00
C LEU A 209 8.43 -15.85 -9.71
N GLU A 210 8.78 -14.57 -9.79
CA GLU A 210 8.81 -13.68 -8.62
C GLU A 210 7.42 -13.46 -8.02
N ARG A 211 6.37 -13.33 -8.85
CA ARG A 211 4.97 -13.28 -8.36
C ARG A 211 4.54 -14.57 -7.67
N ARG A 212 5.03 -15.73 -8.14
CA ARG A 212 4.74 -17.01 -7.48
C ARG A 212 5.37 -17.08 -6.10
N LYS A 213 6.64 -16.68 -5.97
CA LYS A 213 7.33 -16.60 -4.67
C LYS A 213 6.62 -15.65 -3.69
N LEU A 214 6.18 -14.49 -4.18
CA LEU A 214 5.42 -13.54 -3.38
C LEU A 214 4.10 -14.15 -2.88
N ARG A 215 3.41 -14.91 -3.74
CA ARG A 215 2.19 -15.63 -3.35
C ARG A 215 2.48 -16.68 -2.27
N GLU A 216 3.53 -17.48 -2.42
CA GLU A 216 3.96 -18.45 -1.41
C GLU A 216 4.24 -17.77 -0.06
N MET A 217 4.88 -16.59 -0.07
CA MET A 217 5.11 -15.80 1.14
C MET A 217 3.81 -15.28 1.78
N ILE A 218 2.84 -14.85 0.97
CA ILE A 218 1.51 -14.46 1.45
C ILE A 218 0.79 -15.65 2.08
N ASP A 219 0.82 -16.81 1.42
CA ASP A 219 0.22 -18.05 1.92
C ASP A 219 0.86 -18.47 3.25
N PHE A 220 2.18 -18.32 3.39
CA PHE A 220 2.90 -18.51 4.65
C PHE A 220 2.42 -17.56 5.75
N CYS A 221 2.23 -16.26 5.46
CA CYS A 221 1.72 -15.29 6.44
C CYS A 221 0.32 -15.63 6.97
N TYR A 222 -0.53 -16.20 6.12
CA TYR A 222 -1.89 -16.61 6.48
C TYR A 222 -1.99 -18.03 7.05
N THR A 223 -0.89 -18.80 7.08
CA THR A 223 -0.96 -20.19 7.51
C THR A 223 -1.33 -20.31 8.99
N GLU A 224 -2.22 -21.25 9.29
CA GLU A 224 -2.57 -21.66 10.67
C GLU A 224 -1.73 -22.87 11.12
N HIS A 225 -0.91 -23.43 10.23
CA HIS A 225 -0.02 -24.55 10.50
C HIS A 225 1.27 -24.09 11.20
N CYS A 226 2.08 -25.03 11.69
CA CYS A 226 3.35 -24.69 12.29
C CYS A 226 4.26 -23.96 11.29
N TYR A 227 4.66 -22.71 11.60
CA TYR A 227 5.56 -21.93 10.74
C TYR A 227 6.88 -22.65 10.43
N ARG A 228 7.49 -23.31 11.43
CA ARG A 228 8.71 -24.08 11.22
C ARG A 228 8.49 -25.25 10.26
N ALA A 229 7.40 -26.00 10.45
CA ALA A 229 7.06 -27.10 9.56
C ALA A 229 6.84 -26.62 8.12
N HIS A 230 6.10 -25.51 7.95
CA HIS A 230 5.87 -24.93 6.62
C HIS A 230 7.17 -24.54 5.91
N ILE A 231 8.11 -23.90 6.61
CA ILE A 231 9.42 -23.53 6.05
C ILE A 231 10.22 -24.78 5.65
N LEU A 232 10.23 -25.82 6.48
CA LEU A 232 10.97 -27.05 6.20
C LEU A 232 10.37 -27.80 4.99
N ASP A 233 9.03 -27.94 4.96
CA ASP A 233 8.29 -28.50 3.83
C ASP A 233 8.59 -27.72 2.53
N TYR A 234 8.65 -26.38 2.59
CA TYR A 234 8.99 -25.50 1.46
C TYR A 234 10.36 -25.81 0.85
N PHE A 235 11.37 -26.03 1.70
CA PHE A 235 12.72 -26.39 1.26
C PHE A 235 12.89 -27.89 0.96
N GLY A 236 11.82 -28.67 1.04
CA GLY A 236 11.80 -30.09 0.70
C GLY A 236 12.28 -31.02 1.80
N ASP A 237 12.53 -30.52 3.01
CA ASP A 237 12.76 -31.36 4.18
C ASP A 237 11.39 -31.86 4.67
N ARG A 238 11.13 -33.17 4.54
CA ARG A 238 9.87 -33.79 4.95
C ARG A 238 9.97 -34.53 6.29
N ASN A 239 11.17 -34.62 6.85
CA ASN A 239 11.46 -35.41 8.05
C ASN A 239 11.53 -34.50 9.29
N HIS A 240 10.46 -33.76 9.54
CA HIS A 240 10.34 -32.89 10.71
C HIS A 240 9.02 -33.08 11.44
N ALA A 241 9.00 -32.67 12.72
CA ALA A 241 7.77 -32.62 13.49
C ALA A 241 6.74 -31.69 12.82
N ARG A 242 5.46 -32.10 12.82
CA ARG A 242 4.35 -31.27 12.35
C ARG A 242 4.08 -30.05 13.25
N GLN A 243 4.52 -30.10 14.50
CA GLN A 243 4.41 -29.03 15.47
C GLN A 243 5.76 -28.81 16.14
N CYS A 244 6.26 -27.58 16.14
CA CYS A 244 7.55 -27.26 16.74
C CYS A 244 7.48 -26.86 18.21
N GLY A 245 6.28 -26.62 18.74
CA GLY A 245 6.06 -26.19 20.14
C GLY A 245 6.54 -24.78 20.48
N THR A 246 7.15 -24.03 19.56
CA THR A 246 7.77 -22.72 19.88
C THR A 246 7.38 -21.57 18.95
N CYS A 247 6.73 -21.82 17.81
CA CYS A 247 6.29 -20.75 16.89
C CYS A 247 4.93 -20.20 17.31
N GLY A 248 4.56 -19.01 16.81
CA GLY A 248 3.31 -18.33 17.16
C GLY A 248 2.05 -19.21 17.00
N ASN A 249 2.02 -20.08 15.99
CA ASN A 249 0.88 -21.01 15.79
C ASN A 249 0.89 -22.23 16.72
N CYS A 250 2.05 -22.71 17.16
CA CYS A 250 2.16 -23.86 18.08
C CYS A 250 2.08 -23.45 19.56
N ALA A 251 2.48 -22.23 19.88
CA ALA A 251 2.55 -21.72 21.25
C ALA A 251 2.11 -20.24 21.30
N PRO A 252 0.82 -19.96 21.05
CA PRO A 252 0.30 -18.59 20.90
C PRO A 252 0.47 -17.75 22.19
N GLN A 253 0.44 -18.38 23.36
CA GLN A 253 0.64 -17.71 24.64
C GLN A 253 2.12 -17.36 24.92
N SER A 254 3.07 -17.99 24.22
CA SER A 254 4.50 -17.67 24.32
C SER A 254 4.90 -16.40 23.57
N GLY A 255 3.99 -15.86 22.75
CA GLY A 255 4.13 -14.56 22.10
C GLY A 255 3.80 -13.37 23.00
N ALA A 256 3.09 -13.61 24.12
CA ALA A 256 2.93 -12.65 25.19
C ALA A 256 4.25 -12.59 25.99
N ARG A 257 5.25 -11.87 25.47
CA ARG A 257 6.35 -11.44 26.34
C ARG A 257 5.76 -10.53 27.41
N SER A 258 6.15 -10.74 28.66
CA SER A 258 5.98 -9.76 29.73
C SER A 258 6.37 -8.37 29.18
N PRO A 259 5.56 -7.34 29.43
CA PRO A 259 5.90 -5.99 29.00
C PRO A 259 7.31 -5.67 29.48
N LEU A 260 8.16 -5.18 28.58
CA LEU A 260 9.40 -4.52 28.99
C LEU A 260 8.98 -3.47 30.02
N THR A 261 9.41 -3.66 31.26
CA THR A 261 9.00 -2.75 32.31
C THR A 261 9.61 -1.39 32.01
N SER A 262 8.91 -0.32 32.36
CA SER A 262 9.36 1.06 32.19
C SER A 262 10.77 1.29 32.77
N ALA A 263 11.17 0.49 33.77
CA ALA A 263 12.51 0.50 34.35
C ALA A 263 13.64 0.08 33.38
N GLU A 264 13.36 -0.77 32.38
CA GLU A 264 14.38 -1.26 31.43
C GLU A 264 14.58 -0.30 30.25
N VAL A 265 13.61 0.59 29.99
CA VAL A 265 13.61 1.51 28.83
C VAL A 265 14.14 2.91 29.18
N LEU A 266 14.12 3.30 30.46
CA LEU A 266 14.40 4.68 30.87
C LEU A 266 15.87 5.10 30.96
N ASN A 267 16.83 4.18 30.85
CA ASN A 267 18.25 4.54 30.93
C ASN A 267 18.87 4.70 29.53
N ASN A 268 18.41 5.71 28.78
CA ASN A 268 19.24 6.71 28.10
C ASN A 268 18.53 7.40 26.92
N SER A 269 18.45 8.73 27.05
CA SER A 269 18.31 9.78 26.00
C SER A 269 16.91 10.37 25.73
N PRO A 270 16.88 11.68 25.39
CA PRO A 270 15.85 12.60 25.84
C PRO A 270 14.68 12.76 24.87
N ALA A 271 13.56 13.19 25.44
CA ALA A 271 12.29 13.43 24.78
C ALA A 271 12.38 14.42 23.62
N SER A 272 11.74 14.09 22.49
CA SER A 272 11.23 15.07 21.55
C SER A 272 9.73 14.85 21.37
N HIS A 273 8.94 15.79 21.88
CA HIS A 273 7.52 15.90 21.64
C HIS A 273 7.23 16.16 20.16
N ARG A 274 6.40 15.33 19.53
CA ARG A 274 5.58 15.73 18.39
C ARG A 274 4.17 15.18 18.56
N SER A 275 3.20 16.10 18.64
CA SER A 275 1.77 15.81 18.65
C SER A 275 1.35 15.28 17.27
N GLY A 276 1.14 13.97 17.17
CA GLY A 276 0.43 13.33 16.07
C GLY A 276 -0.85 12.72 16.63
N LYS A 277 -2.00 13.04 16.01
CA LYS A 277 -3.31 12.45 16.32
C LYS A 277 -3.16 10.93 16.47
N THR A 278 -3.40 10.46 17.69
CA THR A 278 -3.32 9.07 18.09
C THR A 278 -4.27 8.24 17.25
N ARG A 279 -3.72 7.48 16.29
CA ARG A 279 -4.37 6.26 15.79
C ARG A 279 -4.64 5.42 17.03
N THR A 280 -5.92 5.17 17.32
CA THR A 280 -6.41 4.36 18.43
C THR A 280 -5.46 3.19 18.64
N GLU A 281 -4.75 3.22 19.76
CA GLU A 281 -3.80 2.21 20.15
C GLU A 281 -4.50 0.85 20.03
N LEU A 282 -3.89 -0.08 19.28
CA LEU A 282 -4.25 -1.49 19.33
C LEU A 282 -3.90 -1.97 20.74
N ARG A 283 -4.81 -1.74 21.68
CA ARG A 283 -4.75 -2.28 23.04
C ARG A 283 -5.13 -3.74 22.94
N ASP A 284 -4.27 -4.61 23.46
CA ASP A 284 -4.57 -6.03 23.64
C ASP A 284 -5.63 -6.15 24.75
N TYR A 285 -6.90 -6.04 24.38
CA TYR A 285 -8.01 -6.34 25.27
C TYR A 285 -8.00 -7.84 25.60
N ALA A 286 -8.20 -8.20 26.87
CA ALA A 286 -8.42 -9.59 27.23
C ALA A 286 -9.76 -10.08 26.64
N PRO A 287 -9.86 -11.34 26.17
CA PRO A 287 -11.14 -11.92 25.80
C PRO A 287 -12.13 -11.82 26.95
N ARG A 288 -13.37 -11.41 26.64
CA ARG A 288 -14.46 -11.29 27.61
C ARG A 288 -15.77 -11.74 27.02
N VAL A 289 -16.70 -12.11 27.90
CA VAL A 289 -18.10 -12.34 27.54
C VAL A 289 -18.69 -11.06 26.94
N LEU A 290 -19.50 -11.26 25.90
CA LEU A 290 -20.16 -10.19 25.17
C LEU A 290 -21.49 -9.79 25.82
N SER A 291 -21.85 -8.52 25.71
CA SER A 291 -23.22 -8.09 26.01
C SER A 291 -24.22 -8.65 24.97
N SER A 292 -25.51 -8.58 25.27
CA SER A 292 -26.57 -9.01 24.33
C SER A 292 -26.49 -8.26 22.99
N ASP A 293 -26.21 -6.96 23.02
CA ASP A 293 -26.08 -6.11 21.83
C ASP A 293 -24.83 -6.48 21.01
N GLU A 294 -23.71 -6.72 21.68
CA GLU A 294 -22.47 -7.16 21.03
C GLU A 294 -22.62 -8.53 20.40
N THR A 295 -23.32 -9.45 21.07
CA THR A 295 -23.67 -10.77 20.56
C THR A 295 -24.52 -10.65 19.29
N LEU A 296 -25.52 -9.76 19.29
CA LEU A 296 -26.33 -9.50 18.11
C LEU A 296 -25.50 -8.92 16.94
N ARG A 297 -24.58 -7.99 17.22
CA ARG A 297 -23.65 -7.46 16.20
C ARG A 297 -22.76 -8.56 15.61
N VAL A 298 -22.20 -9.43 16.45
CA VAL A 298 -21.43 -10.60 16.02
C VAL A 298 -22.25 -11.49 15.08
N ARG A 299 -23.48 -11.83 15.45
CA ARG A 299 -24.37 -12.66 14.60
C ARG A 299 -24.66 -12.00 13.25
N LYS A 300 -24.91 -10.68 13.22
CA LYS A 300 -25.09 -9.92 11.97
C LYS A 300 -23.85 -9.98 11.08
N ILE A 301 -22.65 -9.87 11.66
CA ILE A 301 -21.38 -9.96 10.92
C ILE A 301 -21.19 -11.35 10.32
N LEU A 302 -21.38 -12.40 11.12
CA LEU A 302 -21.27 -13.80 10.68
C LEU A 302 -22.30 -14.14 9.60
N ALA A 303 -23.52 -13.63 9.71
CA ALA A 303 -24.55 -13.75 8.68
C ALA A 303 -24.12 -13.07 7.37
N GLY A 304 -23.55 -11.85 7.45
CA GLY A 304 -22.98 -11.15 6.30
C GLY A 304 -21.90 -11.96 5.61
N ALA A 305 -20.92 -12.47 6.37
CA ALA A 305 -19.84 -13.30 5.84
C ALA A 305 -20.37 -14.57 5.14
N THR A 306 -21.38 -15.22 5.73
CA THR A 306 -22.04 -16.39 5.14
C THR A 306 -22.70 -16.07 3.80
N ARG A 307 -23.43 -14.93 3.71
CA ARG A 307 -24.12 -14.52 2.47
C ARG A 307 -23.15 -14.14 1.35
N MET A 308 -21.97 -13.63 1.71
CA MET A 308 -20.90 -13.30 0.76
C MET A 308 -20.18 -14.53 0.18
N ARG A 309 -20.36 -15.72 0.77
CA ARG A 309 -19.83 -17.01 0.29
C ARG A 309 -18.31 -17.01 0.05
N GLY A 310 -17.54 -16.34 0.90
CA GLY A 310 -16.07 -16.36 0.80
C GLY A 310 -15.50 -15.69 -0.46
N ARG A 311 -16.24 -14.79 -1.11
CA ARG A 311 -15.81 -14.12 -2.36
C ARG A 311 -15.21 -12.73 -2.16
N PHE A 312 -15.28 -12.19 -0.95
CA PHE A 312 -14.94 -10.79 -0.67
C PHE A 312 -14.11 -10.67 0.60
N GLY A 313 -13.28 -9.63 0.67
CA GLY A 313 -12.44 -9.34 1.83
C GLY A 313 -13.17 -8.57 2.94
N LYS A 314 -12.49 -8.40 4.08
CA LYS A 314 -13.03 -7.77 5.30
C LYS A 314 -13.59 -6.36 5.10
N THR A 315 -12.92 -5.54 4.27
CA THR A 315 -13.35 -4.16 4.02
C THR A 315 -14.68 -4.12 3.27
N VAL A 316 -14.87 -5.01 2.31
CA VAL A 316 -16.13 -5.11 1.56
C VAL A 316 -17.22 -5.66 2.46
N LEU A 317 -16.93 -6.67 3.29
CA LEU A 317 -17.87 -7.18 4.30
C LEU A 317 -18.36 -6.07 5.23
N ALA A 318 -17.44 -5.29 5.81
CA ALA A 318 -17.78 -4.17 6.68
C ALA A 318 -18.58 -3.08 5.96
N ALA A 319 -18.19 -2.75 4.72
CA ALA A 319 -18.91 -1.78 3.88
C ALA A 319 -20.34 -2.24 3.55
N THR A 320 -20.54 -3.52 3.22
CA THR A 320 -21.86 -4.11 2.97
C THR A 320 -22.74 -4.06 4.22
N LEU A 321 -22.24 -4.50 5.38
CA LEU A 321 -22.99 -4.48 6.64
C LEU A 321 -23.37 -3.06 7.09
N ARG A 322 -22.51 -2.07 6.82
CA ARG A 322 -22.80 -0.65 7.06
C ARG A 322 -23.85 -0.08 6.09
N GLY A 323 -24.03 -0.69 4.91
CA GLY A 323 -24.90 -0.16 3.86
C GLY A 323 -24.21 0.88 2.98
N SER A 324 -22.92 0.72 2.69
CA SER A 324 -22.15 1.62 1.85
C SER A 324 -22.57 1.55 0.38
N ALA A 325 -22.71 2.72 -0.26
CA ALA A 325 -22.97 2.86 -1.69
C ALA A 325 -21.71 2.85 -2.57
N ALA A 326 -20.58 2.33 -2.06
CA ALA A 326 -19.34 2.26 -2.83
C ALA A 326 -19.52 1.44 -4.12
N LYS A 327 -18.85 1.88 -5.20
CA LYS A 327 -18.98 1.29 -6.55
C LYS A 327 -18.76 -0.22 -6.55
N ASN A 328 -17.76 -0.71 -5.83
CA ASN A 328 -17.46 -2.14 -5.73
C ASN A 328 -18.54 -2.94 -4.99
N VAL A 329 -19.26 -2.34 -4.04
CA VAL A 329 -20.39 -2.98 -3.34
C VAL A 329 -21.60 -3.09 -4.26
N MET A 330 -21.90 -2.01 -4.97
CA MET A 330 -23.03 -1.94 -5.91
C MET A 330 -22.83 -2.84 -7.14
N GLN A 331 -21.66 -2.79 -7.76
CA GLN A 331 -21.34 -3.63 -8.93
C GLN A 331 -21.33 -5.12 -8.60
N ALA A 332 -21.05 -5.47 -7.35
CA ALA A 332 -21.11 -6.85 -6.88
C ALA A 332 -22.51 -7.29 -6.42
N HIS A 333 -23.54 -6.43 -6.59
CA HIS A 333 -24.92 -6.67 -6.16
C HIS A 333 -25.05 -6.99 -4.66
N LEU A 334 -24.13 -6.47 -3.84
CA LEU A 334 -24.12 -6.73 -2.40
C LEU A 334 -25.19 -5.94 -1.65
N ASN A 335 -25.72 -4.89 -2.28
CA ASN A 335 -26.86 -4.10 -1.81
C ASN A 335 -28.20 -4.87 -1.83
N GLU A 336 -28.27 -5.98 -2.56
CA GLU A 336 -29.46 -6.84 -2.65
C GLU A 336 -29.48 -7.91 -1.54
N LEU A 337 -28.38 -8.07 -0.80
CA LEU A 337 -28.30 -9.03 0.29
C LEU A 337 -29.16 -8.56 1.47
N SER A 338 -29.86 -9.48 2.12
CA SER A 338 -30.61 -9.21 3.37
C SER A 338 -29.75 -8.72 4.53
N THR A 339 -28.42 -8.83 4.39
CA THR A 339 -27.44 -8.37 5.38
C THR A 339 -26.92 -6.96 5.13
N TYR A 340 -27.28 -6.36 3.99
CA TYR A 340 -26.89 -5.00 3.65
C TYR A 340 -27.50 -4.00 4.63
N GLY A 341 -26.66 -3.12 5.20
CA GLY A 341 -27.11 -2.08 6.12
C GLY A 341 -27.58 -2.56 7.51
N LEU A 342 -27.38 -3.83 7.88
CA LEU A 342 -27.76 -4.35 9.21
C LEU A 342 -27.03 -3.67 10.39
N LEU A 343 -25.90 -3.02 10.11
CA LEU A 343 -25.06 -2.26 11.05
C LEU A 343 -24.88 -0.81 10.59
N LYS A 344 -25.94 -0.21 10.02
CA LYS A 344 -25.94 1.19 9.51
C LYS A 344 -25.60 2.24 10.58
N ASP A 345 -25.83 1.91 11.85
CA ASP A 345 -25.58 2.71 13.04
C ASP A 345 -24.11 2.67 13.50
N MET A 346 -23.28 1.80 12.91
CA MET A 346 -21.86 1.67 13.25
C MET A 346 -20.96 2.33 12.20
N ARG A 347 -19.80 2.84 12.64
CA ARG A 347 -18.74 3.21 11.70
C ARG A 347 -18.12 1.96 11.10
N GLN A 348 -17.65 2.07 9.86
CA GLN A 348 -17.02 0.94 9.16
C GLN A 348 -15.78 0.43 9.91
N ASP A 349 -15.00 1.33 10.50
CA ASP A 349 -13.82 1.00 11.31
C ASP A 349 -14.20 0.17 12.54
N ASP A 350 -15.32 0.49 13.19
CA ASP A 350 -15.81 -0.25 14.36
C ASP A 350 -16.25 -1.66 13.95
N ILE A 351 -16.91 -1.81 12.80
CA ILE A 351 -17.27 -3.13 12.26
C ILE A 351 -16.00 -3.95 11.96
N LEU A 352 -14.93 -3.31 11.45
CA LEU A 352 -13.65 -3.98 11.21
C LEU A 352 -12.99 -4.48 12.51
N ILE A 353 -13.14 -3.77 13.64
CA ILE A 353 -12.67 -4.25 14.96
C ILE A 353 -13.34 -5.58 15.32
N TYR A 354 -14.65 -5.69 15.13
CA TYR A 354 -15.37 -6.95 15.36
C TYR A 354 -14.93 -8.05 14.40
N VAL A 355 -14.77 -7.74 13.11
CA VAL A 355 -14.30 -8.71 12.10
C VAL A 355 -12.91 -9.24 12.49
N ASP A 356 -11.98 -8.36 12.85
CA ASP A 356 -10.63 -8.74 13.26
C ASP A 356 -10.63 -9.52 14.61
N ALA A 357 -11.54 -9.22 15.53
CA ALA A 357 -11.74 -10.02 16.75
C ALA A 357 -12.30 -11.42 16.44
N LEU A 358 -13.24 -11.54 15.52
CA LEU A 358 -13.81 -12.82 15.08
C LEU A 358 -12.82 -13.69 14.31
N ILE A 359 -11.89 -13.07 13.55
CA ILE A 359 -10.77 -13.79 12.93
C ILE A 359 -9.83 -14.33 14.02
N ARG A 360 -9.46 -13.52 15.01
CA ARG A 360 -8.62 -13.95 16.13
C ARG A 360 -9.26 -15.07 16.95
N ALA A 361 -10.58 -15.01 17.16
CA ALA A 361 -11.36 -16.05 17.81
C ALA A 361 -11.68 -17.27 16.91
N ARG A 362 -11.18 -17.29 15.67
CA ARG A 362 -11.38 -18.37 14.67
C ARG A 362 -12.83 -18.62 14.27
N CYS A 363 -13.71 -17.64 14.42
CA CYS A 363 -15.08 -17.69 13.88
C CYS A 363 -15.13 -17.28 12.40
N LEU A 364 -14.18 -16.44 11.99
CA LEU A 364 -13.95 -16.09 10.60
C LEU A 364 -12.56 -16.59 10.19
N ARG A 365 -12.42 -16.96 8.94
CA ARG A 365 -11.14 -17.32 8.32
C ARG A 365 -10.85 -16.40 7.16
N VAL A 366 -9.58 -16.02 7.01
CA VAL A 366 -9.10 -15.35 5.80
C VAL A 366 -8.46 -16.39 4.89
N SER A 367 -9.04 -16.60 3.72
CA SER A 367 -8.44 -17.44 2.69
C SER A 367 -7.42 -16.59 1.91
N PRO A 368 -6.17 -17.05 1.77
CA PRO A 368 -5.18 -16.36 0.96
C PRO A 368 -5.49 -16.51 -0.53
N GLY A 369 -4.90 -15.63 -1.35
CA GLY A 369 -5.12 -15.58 -2.79
C GLY A 369 -4.71 -14.24 -3.38
N GLU A 370 -5.00 -14.03 -4.67
CA GLU A 370 -4.75 -12.74 -5.34
C GLU A 370 -5.51 -11.58 -4.68
N TYR A 371 -6.65 -11.89 -4.08
CA TYR A 371 -7.43 -11.02 -3.21
C TYR A 371 -7.89 -11.84 -2.00
N PRO A 372 -7.42 -11.53 -0.77
CA PRO A 372 -7.81 -12.27 0.41
C PRO A 372 -9.30 -12.16 0.66
N THR A 373 -9.95 -13.30 0.89
CA THR A 373 -11.39 -13.37 1.13
C THR A 373 -11.69 -13.84 2.54
N VAL A 374 -12.85 -13.44 3.07
CA VAL A 374 -13.30 -13.81 4.40
C VAL A 374 -14.47 -14.78 4.31
N SER A 375 -14.37 -15.90 5.01
CA SER A 375 -15.43 -16.90 5.14
C SER A 375 -15.69 -17.25 6.61
N ILE A 376 -16.87 -17.80 6.87
CA ILE A 376 -17.24 -18.32 8.19
C ILE A 376 -16.60 -19.70 8.41
N THR A 377 -16.17 -19.98 9.64
CA THR A 377 -15.71 -21.31 10.06
C THR A 377 -16.86 -22.12 10.67
N GLU A 378 -16.64 -23.40 10.97
CA GLU A 378 -17.60 -24.22 11.72
C GLU A 378 -17.93 -23.62 13.10
N LEU A 379 -16.91 -23.10 13.80
CA LEU A 379 -17.11 -22.40 15.08
C LEU A 379 -17.95 -21.14 14.87
N GLY A 380 -17.66 -20.34 13.84
CA GLY A 380 -18.46 -19.16 13.51
C GLY A 380 -19.91 -19.50 13.20
N ASP A 381 -20.17 -20.61 12.51
CA ASP A 381 -21.52 -21.06 12.19
C ASP A 381 -22.31 -21.47 13.45
N ARG A 382 -21.68 -22.17 14.40
CA ARG A 382 -22.29 -22.49 15.71
C ARG A 382 -22.58 -21.25 16.54
N VAL A 383 -21.63 -20.31 16.61
CA VAL A 383 -21.81 -19.02 17.29
C VAL A 383 -22.95 -18.20 16.65
N MET A 384 -23.01 -18.15 15.32
CA MET A 384 -24.08 -17.46 14.59
C MET A 384 -25.47 -18.04 14.90
N ARG A 385 -25.56 -19.35 15.13
CA ARG A 385 -26.78 -20.09 15.49
C ARG A 385 -27.06 -20.16 16.99
N GLU A 386 -26.30 -19.43 17.81
CA GLU A 386 -26.45 -19.41 19.28
C GLU A 386 -26.23 -20.78 19.94
N GLN A 387 -25.46 -21.66 19.29
CA GLN A 387 -25.15 -23.00 19.81
C GLN A 387 -23.88 -23.01 20.67
N GLU A 388 -23.04 -21.98 20.58
CA GLU A 388 -21.79 -21.87 21.31
C GLU A 388 -21.57 -20.40 21.72
N PRO A 389 -21.31 -20.12 23.02
CA PRO A 389 -20.95 -18.78 23.46
C PRO A 389 -19.54 -18.41 22.98
N ILE A 390 -19.27 -17.11 22.88
CA ILE A 390 -17.96 -16.61 22.46
C ILE A 390 -17.47 -15.49 23.37
N GLU A 391 -16.17 -15.50 23.62
CA GLU A 391 -15.47 -14.38 24.26
C GLU A 391 -14.61 -13.67 23.22
N LEU A 392 -14.71 -12.34 23.17
CA LEU A 392 -13.93 -11.54 22.24
C LEU A 392 -13.14 -10.45 22.97
N ALA A 393 -11.96 -10.18 22.46
CA ALA A 393 -11.11 -9.06 22.82
C ALA A 393 -11.61 -7.77 22.12
N LEU A 394 -12.68 -7.18 22.66
CA LEU A 394 -13.27 -5.92 22.16
C LEU A 394 -13.04 -4.77 23.15
N PRO A 395 -12.91 -3.51 22.66
CA PRO A 395 -12.88 -2.34 23.52
C PRO A 395 -14.08 -2.34 24.48
N GLN A 396 -13.85 -2.01 25.75
CA GLN A 396 -14.95 -1.77 26.66
C GLN A 396 -15.57 -0.41 26.34
N VAL A 397 -16.88 -0.37 26.20
CA VAL A 397 -17.63 0.88 26.23
C VAL A 397 -17.60 1.34 27.68
N THR A 398 -16.62 2.15 28.05
CA THR A 398 -16.69 2.88 29.33
C THR A 398 -17.79 3.93 29.19
N ASP A 399 -18.63 4.07 30.22
CA ASP A 399 -19.83 4.94 30.25
C ASP A 399 -19.58 6.43 29.91
N ASP A 400 -18.33 6.84 29.68
CA ASP A 400 -17.96 8.16 29.15
C ASP A 400 -18.12 8.28 27.62
N GLN A 401 -18.61 7.22 26.94
CA GLN A 401 -18.94 7.21 25.51
C GLN A 401 -20.30 6.53 25.21
N SER A 402 -21.23 6.53 26.17
CA SER A 402 -22.61 6.15 25.87
C SER A 402 -23.22 7.17 24.91
N HIS A 403 -23.54 6.71 23.70
CA HIS A 403 -24.06 7.49 22.56
C HIS A 403 -23.03 8.33 21.78
N VAL A 404 -22.11 7.66 21.08
CA VAL A 404 -21.95 8.02 19.66
C VAL A 404 -23.01 7.21 18.90
N THR A 405 -24.26 7.63 19.04
CA THR A 405 -25.19 7.52 17.91
C THR A 405 -24.40 8.02 16.72
N ALA A 406 -24.28 7.23 15.64
CA ALA A 406 -23.80 7.78 14.37
C ALA A 406 -24.49 9.13 14.21
N PRO A 407 -23.75 10.24 13.97
CA PRO A 407 -24.39 11.53 13.89
C PRO A 407 -25.54 11.38 12.90
N VAL A 408 -26.76 11.59 13.40
CA VAL A 408 -27.88 12.05 12.55
C VAL A 408 -27.25 13.14 11.70
N PRO A 409 -27.35 13.10 10.36
CA PRO A 409 -26.49 13.89 9.48
C PRO A 409 -26.42 15.33 9.98
N GLU A 410 -25.33 15.66 10.68
CA GLU A 410 -25.13 16.97 11.25
C GLU A 410 -24.93 17.91 10.07
N GLU A 411 -25.66 19.00 10.10
CA GLU A 411 -25.47 20.14 9.22
C GLU A 411 -23.99 20.55 9.24
N HIS A 412 -23.29 20.14 8.19
CA HIS A 412 -22.33 20.96 7.44
C HIS A 412 -21.27 21.65 8.31
N SER A 413 -20.31 20.85 8.80
CA SER A 413 -18.99 21.36 9.21
C SER A 413 -17.94 21.02 8.15
N PRO A 414 -17.16 22.00 7.65
CA PRO A 414 -16.09 21.80 6.67
C PRO A 414 -15.10 20.70 7.06
N THR A 415 -14.88 19.71 6.19
CA THR A 415 -13.81 18.73 6.39
C THR A 415 -12.43 19.41 6.34
N LYS A 416 -11.46 18.96 7.16
CA LYS A 416 -10.10 19.52 7.19
C LYS A 416 -9.45 19.61 5.79
N THR A 417 -9.69 18.61 4.95
CA THR A 417 -9.19 18.55 3.57
C THR A 417 -9.84 19.55 2.63
N MET A 418 -11.11 19.90 2.88
CA MET A 418 -11.82 20.95 2.16
C MET A 418 -11.23 22.31 2.51
N MET A 419 -11.01 22.59 3.80
CA MET A 419 -10.40 23.85 4.26
C MET A 419 -8.96 24.04 3.79
N GLU A 420 -8.16 22.97 3.76
CA GLU A 420 -6.81 23.03 3.15
C GLU A 420 -6.87 23.38 1.67
N THR A 421 -7.83 22.83 0.92
CA THR A 421 -8.03 23.16 -0.50
C THR A 421 -8.41 24.62 -0.70
N TYR A 422 -9.35 25.11 0.12
CA TYR A 422 -9.78 26.50 0.10
C TYR A 422 -8.63 27.45 0.45
N GLY A 423 -7.80 27.10 1.44
CA GLY A 423 -6.64 27.91 1.82
C GLY A 423 -5.61 28.08 0.69
N PHE A 424 -5.36 27.05 -0.12
CA PHE A 424 -4.49 27.19 -1.30
C PHE A 424 -5.17 27.95 -2.44
N TYR A 425 -6.48 27.81 -2.61
CA TYR A 425 -7.24 28.60 -3.57
C TYR A 425 -7.20 30.10 -3.24
N GLN A 426 -7.35 30.47 -1.96
CA GLN A 426 -7.21 31.86 -1.50
C GLN A 426 -5.81 32.45 -1.71
N GLN A 427 -4.78 31.60 -1.83
CA GLN A 427 -3.42 32.01 -2.18
C GLN A 427 -3.21 32.22 -3.69
N GLY A 428 -4.26 32.02 -4.50
CA GLY A 428 -4.23 32.25 -5.95
C GLY A 428 -3.63 31.09 -6.76
N LEU A 429 -3.46 29.91 -6.18
CA LEU A 429 -2.95 28.73 -6.89
C LEU A 429 -3.99 28.15 -7.85
N SER A 430 -3.53 27.64 -8.99
CA SER A 430 -4.40 26.94 -9.93
C SER A 430 -4.85 25.57 -9.40
N ILE A 431 -5.92 25.00 -9.96
CA ILE A 431 -6.44 23.68 -9.58
C ILE A 431 -5.35 22.59 -9.72
N GLU A 432 -4.54 22.66 -10.78
CA GLU A 432 -3.44 21.74 -11.05
C GLU A 432 -2.31 21.88 -10.03
N GLU A 433 -2.04 23.10 -9.58
CA GLU A 433 -1.02 23.38 -8.55
C GLU A 433 -1.47 22.89 -7.18
N ILE A 434 -2.73 23.15 -6.82
CA ILE A 434 -3.34 22.64 -5.59
C ILE A 434 -3.33 21.11 -5.60
N ALA A 435 -3.70 20.48 -6.71
CA ALA A 435 -3.68 19.03 -6.87
C ALA A 435 -2.26 18.46 -6.66
N ARG A 436 -1.25 19.10 -7.25
CA ARG A 436 0.16 18.72 -7.11
C ARG A 436 0.67 18.88 -5.68
N GLN A 437 0.34 20.00 -5.04
CA GLN A 437 0.81 20.33 -3.70
C GLN A 437 0.15 19.47 -2.62
N ARG A 438 -1.11 19.10 -2.83
CA ARG A 438 -1.87 18.20 -1.95
C ARG A 438 -1.73 16.72 -2.29
N ASN A 439 -0.98 16.41 -3.35
CA ASN A 439 -0.81 15.04 -3.86
C ASN A 439 -2.16 14.33 -4.09
N CYS A 440 -3.10 15.03 -4.74
CA CYS A 440 -4.43 14.52 -5.09
C CYS A 440 -4.76 14.83 -6.57
N THR A 441 -5.91 14.35 -7.06
CA THR A 441 -6.34 14.59 -8.44
C THR A 441 -7.06 15.93 -8.57
N THR A 442 -7.03 16.54 -9.77
CA THR A 442 -7.77 17.77 -10.08
C THR A 442 -9.26 17.64 -9.76
N GLY A 443 -9.88 16.50 -10.08
CA GLY A 443 -11.28 16.23 -9.73
C GLY A 443 -11.57 16.20 -8.22
N THR A 444 -10.58 15.88 -7.38
CA THR A 444 -10.71 15.94 -5.91
C THR A 444 -10.65 17.40 -5.42
N VAL A 445 -9.81 18.22 -6.04
CA VAL A 445 -9.72 19.67 -5.77
C VAL A 445 -11.03 20.34 -6.18
N GLU A 446 -11.52 20.10 -7.40
CA GLU A 446 -12.80 20.60 -7.90
C GLU A 446 -13.96 20.17 -6.99
N GLY A 447 -13.98 18.91 -6.56
CA GLY A 447 -14.98 18.41 -5.63
C GLY A 447 -14.99 19.15 -4.28
N HIS A 448 -13.81 19.47 -3.72
CA HIS A 448 -13.73 20.26 -2.49
C HIS A 448 -14.17 21.72 -2.69
N LEU A 449 -13.81 22.33 -3.82
CA LEU A 449 -14.22 23.71 -4.13
C LEU A 449 -15.74 23.81 -4.35
N ILE A 450 -16.36 22.84 -5.02
CA ILE A 450 -17.82 22.74 -5.14
C ILE A 450 -18.48 22.65 -3.76
N ASN A 451 -17.94 21.82 -2.87
CA ASN A 451 -18.45 21.73 -1.50
C ASN A 451 -18.27 23.07 -0.75
N CYS A 452 -17.14 23.75 -0.90
CA CYS A 452 -16.93 25.10 -0.36
C CYS A 452 -17.99 26.10 -0.85
N ILE A 453 -18.38 26.05 -2.13
CA ILE A 453 -19.45 26.90 -2.68
C ILE A 453 -20.78 26.61 -1.98
N SER A 454 -21.14 25.32 -1.83
CA SER A 454 -22.37 24.90 -1.12
C SER A 454 -22.39 25.32 0.35
N GLU A 455 -21.21 25.44 0.96
CA GLU A 455 -20.98 25.82 2.36
C GLU A 455 -20.84 27.35 2.56
N GLY A 456 -21.00 28.14 1.49
CA GLY A 456 -21.00 29.60 1.57
C GLY A 456 -19.63 30.26 1.51
N TYR A 457 -18.56 29.52 1.22
CA TYR A 457 -17.23 30.11 1.02
C TYR A 457 -17.16 30.90 -0.29
N ALA A 458 -16.44 32.03 -0.25
CA ALA A 458 -16.25 32.88 -1.42
C ALA A 458 -15.28 32.23 -2.41
N ILE A 459 -15.81 31.75 -3.54
CA ILE A 459 -15.08 31.19 -4.68
C ILE A 459 -15.58 31.90 -5.93
N ASP A 460 -14.66 32.32 -6.79
CA ASP A 460 -14.98 32.95 -8.08
C ASP A 460 -15.39 31.86 -9.08
N THR A 461 -16.70 31.72 -9.28
CA THR A 461 -17.29 30.69 -10.15
C THR A 461 -17.21 31.03 -11.63
N THR A 462 -16.86 32.27 -12.00
CA THR A 462 -16.70 32.70 -13.39
C THR A 462 -15.51 32.01 -14.09
N GLN A 463 -14.55 31.53 -13.30
CA GLN A 463 -13.41 30.74 -13.77
C GLN A 463 -13.79 29.31 -14.17
N PHE A 464 -14.94 28.82 -13.71
CA PHE A 464 -15.40 27.44 -13.94
C PHE A 464 -16.53 27.36 -14.96
N VAL A 465 -17.38 28.39 -15.01
CA VAL A 465 -18.56 28.43 -15.89
C VAL A 465 -18.68 29.82 -16.51
N SER A 466 -18.66 29.89 -17.84
CA SER A 466 -18.93 31.14 -18.58
C SER A 466 -20.39 31.57 -18.45
N ASP A 467 -20.66 32.87 -18.60
CA ASP A 467 -22.02 33.42 -18.50
C ASP A 467 -23.01 32.76 -19.48
N ALA A 468 -22.54 32.42 -20.68
CA ALA A 468 -23.35 31.72 -21.68
C ALA A 468 -23.73 30.29 -21.23
N ASN A 469 -22.77 29.53 -20.68
CA ASN A 469 -23.04 28.18 -20.18
C ASN A 469 -23.88 28.20 -18.91
N ARG A 470 -23.69 29.21 -18.06
CA ARG A 470 -24.45 29.42 -16.84
C ARG A 470 -25.94 29.61 -17.14
N ALA A 471 -26.28 30.48 -18.09
CA ALA A 471 -27.67 30.72 -18.49
C ALA A 471 -28.37 29.44 -18.98
N LEU A 472 -27.65 28.59 -19.72
CA LEU A 472 -28.17 27.29 -20.18
C LEU A 472 -28.43 26.34 -19.00
N ILE A 473 -27.50 26.24 -18.06
CA ILE A 473 -27.64 25.37 -16.88
C ILE A 473 -28.77 25.86 -15.98
N GLU A 474 -28.93 27.16 -15.77
CA GLU A 474 -30.02 27.74 -14.98
C GLU A 474 -31.40 27.47 -15.60
N ALA A 475 -31.52 27.54 -16.92
CA ALA A 475 -32.73 27.15 -17.63
C ALA A 475 -33.04 25.65 -17.43
N ALA A 476 -32.03 24.77 -17.56
CA ALA A 476 -32.21 23.34 -17.31
C ALA A 476 -32.60 23.03 -15.86
N ILE A 477 -32.08 23.78 -14.88
CA ILE A 477 -32.45 23.67 -13.47
C ILE A 477 -33.93 24.04 -13.27
N ALA A 478 -34.44 25.06 -13.95
CA ALA A 478 -35.86 25.44 -13.87
C ALA A 478 -36.78 24.31 -14.39
N ASP A 479 -36.38 23.61 -15.44
CA ASP A 479 -37.19 22.57 -16.09
C ASP A 479 -37.11 21.20 -15.38
N HIS A 480 -35.94 20.82 -14.85
CA HIS A 480 -35.71 19.47 -14.30
C HIS A 480 -35.47 19.42 -12.79
N GLY A 481 -35.29 20.57 -12.16
CA GLY A 481 -34.90 20.68 -10.75
C GLY A 481 -33.46 20.22 -10.48
N THR A 482 -33.04 20.31 -9.22
CA THR A 482 -31.65 20.04 -8.79
C THR A 482 -31.45 18.63 -8.19
N ALA A 483 -32.50 17.81 -8.11
CA ALA A 483 -32.49 16.54 -7.37
C ALA A 483 -31.65 15.44 -8.05
N LYS A 484 -31.50 15.46 -9.37
CA LYS A 484 -30.70 14.49 -10.14
C LYS A 484 -29.92 15.18 -11.25
N LEU A 485 -28.62 14.91 -11.35
CA LEU A 485 -27.73 15.56 -12.33
C LEU A 485 -27.85 15.00 -13.76
N LYS A 486 -28.28 13.74 -13.92
CA LYS A 486 -28.35 13.09 -15.24
C LYS A 486 -29.37 13.76 -16.18
N PRO A 487 -30.63 14.04 -15.76
CA PRO A 487 -31.58 14.76 -16.59
C PRO A 487 -31.13 16.17 -17.00
N LEU A 488 -30.41 16.87 -16.12
CA LEU A 488 -29.81 18.18 -16.42
C LEU A 488 -28.72 18.07 -17.49
N HIS A 489 -27.83 17.10 -17.36
CA HIS A 489 -26.77 16.89 -18.35
C HIS A 489 -27.33 16.47 -19.71
N ASP A 490 -28.35 15.59 -19.72
CA ASP A 490 -28.94 15.07 -20.96
C ASP A 490 -29.72 16.16 -21.74
N SER A 491 -30.11 17.27 -21.11
CA SER A 491 -30.78 18.42 -21.76
C SER A 491 -29.86 19.56 -22.17
N LEU A 492 -28.56 19.44 -21.87
CA LEU A 492 -27.55 20.48 -22.15
C LEU A 492 -26.62 20.07 -23.32
N PRO A 493 -26.00 21.03 -24.02
CA PRO A 493 -25.00 20.74 -25.05
C PRO A 493 -23.82 19.92 -24.51
N GLU A 494 -23.22 19.06 -25.35
CA GLU A 494 -22.07 18.20 -24.99
C GLU A 494 -20.82 18.98 -24.51
N THR A 495 -20.78 20.28 -24.77
CA THR A 495 -19.72 21.18 -24.30
C THR A 495 -19.81 21.52 -22.81
N ILE A 496 -20.93 21.20 -22.15
CA ILE A 496 -21.15 21.45 -20.72
C ILE A 496 -20.83 20.20 -19.91
N SER A 497 -19.75 20.26 -19.13
CA SER A 497 -19.34 19.15 -18.27
C SER A 497 -20.20 19.01 -17.02
N TYR A 498 -20.27 17.79 -16.46
CA TYR A 498 -20.91 17.54 -15.15
C TYR A 498 -20.40 18.44 -14.02
N ASN A 499 -19.13 18.87 -14.05
CA ASN A 499 -18.59 19.74 -13.01
C ASN A 499 -19.09 21.18 -13.14
N MET A 500 -19.28 21.68 -14.37
CA MET A 500 -19.93 22.97 -14.61
C MET A 500 -21.37 22.98 -14.06
N ILE A 501 -22.12 21.90 -14.31
CA ILE A 501 -23.48 21.74 -13.77
C ILE A 501 -23.46 21.76 -12.23
N ARG A 502 -22.52 21.04 -11.61
CA ARG A 502 -22.40 20.98 -10.14
C ARG A 502 -22.07 22.32 -9.50
N VAL A 503 -21.27 23.17 -10.15
CA VAL A 503 -20.96 24.53 -9.67
C VAL A 503 -22.23 25.39 -9.64
N VAL A 504 -22.98 25.45 -10.73
CA VAL A 504 -24.21 26.26 -10.82
C VAL A 504 -25.30 25.72 -9.88
N VAL A 505 -25.44 24.40 -9.76
CA VAL A 505 -26.39 23.78 -8.81
C VAL A 505 -26.01 24.12 -7.37
N ALA A 506 -24.73 24.11 -7.02
CA ALA A 506 -24.26 24.49 -5.69
C ALA A 506 -24.59 25.96 -5.35
N GLU A 507 -24.43 26.89 -6.31
CA GLU A 507 -24.83 28.29 -6.15
C GLU A 507 -26.35 28.45 -6.03
N HIS A 508 -27.12 27.73 -6.85
CA HIS A 508 -28.58 27.78 -6.83
C HIS A 508 -29.15 27.32 -5.49
N LEU A 509 -28.66 26.18 -4.97
CA LEU A 509 -29.04 25.66 -3.65
C LEU A 509 -28.63 26.61 -2.51
N ARG A 510 -27.49 27.31 -2.65
CA ARG A 510 -27.08 28.33 -1.69
C ARG A 510 -28.03 29.54 -1.71
N SER A 511 -28.39 30.04 -2.89
CA SER A 511 -29.31 31.18 -3.01
C SER A 511 -30.70 30.87 -2.45
N GLN A 512 -31.16 29.62 -2.55
CA GLN A 512 -32.41 29.17 -1.91
C GLN A 512 -32.30 29.13 -0.38
N LYS A 513 -31.19 28.62 0.18
CA LYS A 513 -30.93 28.57 1.63
C LYS A 513 -30.76 29.95 2.30
N VAL A 514 -30.43 30.99 1.54
CA VAL A 514 -30.27 32.38 2.04
C VAL A 514 -31.60 33.16 1.97
N ALA A 515 -32.56 32.67 1.19
CA ALA A 515 -33.89 33.27 1.03
C ALA A 515 -34.95 32.71 2.00
N GLU A 516 -34.69 31.53 2.57
CA GLU A 516 -35.39 30.95 3.73
C GLU A 516 -34.79 31.49 5.04
#